data_AF-A0A2R5LBF7-F1
#
_entry.id   AF-A0A2R5LBF7-F1
#
_cell.length_a   1.000
_cell.length_b   1.000
_cell.length_c   1.000
_cell.angle_alpha   90.00
_cell.angle_beta   90.00
_cell.angle_gamma   90.00
#
_symmetry.space_group_name_H-M   'P 1'
#
loop_
_entity.id
_entity.type
_entity.pdbx_description
1 polymer ?
#
loop_
_entity_poly.entity_id
_entity_poly.type
_entity_poly.pdbx_seq_one_letter_code
_entity_poly.pdbx_strand_id
1 'polypeptide(L)'
;LKYIKVTLDKGLLELAPSNEVADALHALDVRVSVADLPLERTVTWTREIVSLDSSISSTTTVSEIKEEEVVGVLTADQFLYLVAAQREQKKDGVSTLSDYLGNMAAMYGRRTCFILGLEKYFSREKNRQNREYRAKVLGVASRAPKNGISYDGPSLLRDEIEMVIVGLQLSHPFNVYYVDSMVQVSKWIAAFTKAIAERPFKLEKQRRSLHFLAPGGGATRKHDDPVLTWRSQIEQFPAVGKDAADAIVAEYRSPHSLAQAYKSCGSEQAAQLLLQDIVVRRGEGPLATMRRVGPKLSSRLHHFLTTQDGSAFFE
;
A
#
# COMPACT_ATOMS: atom_id res chain seq x y z
N LEU A 1 -2.13 -18.11 -0.02
CA LEU A 1 -3.45 -18.05 -0.68
C LEU A 1 -4.30 -19.28 -0.40
N LYS A 2 -3.78 -20.51 -0.54
CA LYS A 2 -4.52 -21.78 -0.30
C LYS A 2 -5.34 -21.83 1.01
N TYR A 3 -4.81 -21.27 2.09
CA TYR A 3 -5.48 -21.23 3.39
C TYR A 3 -6.51 -20.11 3.56
N ILE A 4 -6.70 -19.26 2.55
CA ILE A 4 -7.72 -18.20 2.57
C ILE A 4 -8.98 -18.70 1.88
N LYS A 5 -10.11 -18.35 2.48
CA LYS A 5 -11.44 -18.46 1.90
C LYS A 5 -12.08 -17.07 1.85
N VAL A 6 -12.67 -16.74 0.72
CA VAL A 6 -13.36 -15.46 0.50
C VAL A 6 -14.85 -15.72 0.47
N THR A 7 -15.61 -15.00 1.29
CA THR A 7 -17.07 -15.06 1.27
C THR A 7 -17.62 -13.79 0.65
N LEU A 8 -18.35 -13.95 -0.45
CA LEU A 8 -19.06 -12.89 -1.15
C LEU A 8 -20.52 -12.86 -0.69
N ASP A 9 -21.01 -11.68 -0.33
CA ASP A 9 -22.44 -11.48 -0.11
C ASP A 9 -23.22 -11.63 -1.43
N LYS A 10 -24.42 -12.22 -1.38
CA LYS A 10 -25.28 -12.36 -2.57
C LYS A 10 -25.64 -11.02 -3.20
N GLY A 11 -25.94 -10.00 -2.39
CA GLY A 11 -26.29 -8.67 -2.86
C GLY A 11 -25.17 -7.97 -3.64
N LEU A 12 -23.90 -8.40 -3.46
CA LEU A 12 -22.77 -7.92 -4.26
C LEU A 12 -22.86 -8.41 -5.72
N LEU A 13 -23.30 -9.65 -5.92
CA LEU A 13 -23.41 -10.26 -7.26
C LEU A 13 -24.57 -9.68 -8.06
N GLU A 14 -25.56 -9.10 -7.38
CA GLU A 14 -26.71 -8.44 -8.02
C GLU A 14 -26.36 -7.04 -8.58
N LEU A 15 -25.26 -6.43 -8.16
CA LEU A 15 -24.87 -5.08 -8.59
C LEU A 15 -24.43 -5.00 -10.05
N ALA A 16 -23.92 -6.09 -10.61
CA ALA A 16 -23.54 -6.17 -12.01
C ALA A 16 -23.77 -7.58 -12.55
N PRO A 17 -24.29 -7.74 -13.77
CA PRO A 17 -24.53 -9.06 -14.37
C PRO A 17 -23.24 -9.85 -14.63
N SER A 18 -22.09 -9.17 -14.60
CA SER A 18 -20.77 -9.75 -14.82
C SER A 18 -20.15 -10.22 -13.49
N ASN A 19 -19.78 -11.50 -13.40
CA ASN A 19 -19.14 -12.13 -12.23
C ASN A 19 -17.67 -11.74 -12.02
N GLU A 20 -17.29 -10.48 -12.33
CA GLU A 20 -15.91 -10.01 -12.41
C GLU A 20 -15.12 -10.24 -11.12
N VAL A 21 -15.76 -10.10 -9.96
CA VAL A 21 -15.14 -10.33 -8.64
C VAL A 21 -14.87 -11.81 -8.41
N ALA A 22 -15.84 -12.68 -8.74
CA ALA A 22 -15.67 -14.12 -8.62
C ALA A 22 -14.60 -14.63 -9.60
N ASP A 23 -14.63 -14.17 -10.85
CA ASP A 23 -13.66 -14.52 -11.88
C ASP A 23 -12.23 -14.13 -11.48
N ALA A 24 -12.05 -12.92 -10.93
CA ALA A 24 -10.76 -12.47 -10.42
C ALA A 24 -10.25 -13.32 -9.25
N LEU A 25 -11.13 -13.79 -8.38
CA LEU A 25 -10.77 -14.66 -7.26
C LEU A 25 -10.48 -16.10 -7.70
N HIS A 26 -11.23 -16.63 -8.67
CA HIS A 26 -10.96 -17.93 -9.29
C HIS A 26 -9.61 -17.93 -10.00
N ALA A 27 -9.24 -16.85 -10.68
CA ALA A 27 -7.92 -16.68 -11.28
C ALA A 27 -6.76 -16.68 -10.25
N LEU A 28 -7.04 -16.46 -8.95
CA LEU A 28 -6.07 -16.56 -7.87
C LEU A 28 -5.98 -17.93 -7.21
N ASP A 29 -6.78 -18.91 -7.65
CA ASP A 29 -6.88 -20.24 -7.03
C ASP A 29 -7.19 -20.16 -5.52
N VAL A 30 -8.12 -19.27 -5.17
CA VAL A 30 -8.62 -19.07 -3.80
C VAL A 30 -10.01 -19.69 -3.66
N ARG A 31 -10.31 -20.25 -2.49
CA ARG A 31 -11.64 -20.78 -2.19
C ARG A 31 -12.64 -19.65 -2.06
N VAL A 32 -13.72 -19.69 -2.85
CA VAL A 32 -14.78 -18.69 -2.84
C VAL A 32 -16.09 -19.35 -2.38
N SER A 33 -16.81 -18.69 -1.49
CA SER A 33 -18.19 -19.05 -1.12
C SER A 33 -19.11 -17.85 -1.26
N VAL A 34 -20.37 -18.11 -1.58
CA VAL A 34 -21.42 -17.09 -1.66
C VAL A 34 -22.42 -17.37 -0.55
N ALA A 35 -22.76 -16.36 0.26
CA ALA A 35 -23.68 -16.48 1.39
C ALA A 35 -24.49 -15.19 1.58
N ASP A 36 -25.58 -15.27 2.34
CA ASP A 36 -26.27 -14.09 2.86
C ASP A 36 -25.49 -13.59 4.08
N LEU A 37 -24.75 -12.49 3.91
CA LEU A 37 -23.97 -11.92 5.00
C LEU A 37 -24.82 -10.93 5.81
N PRO A 38 -24.52 -10.74 7.12
CA PRO A 38 -25.21 -9.73 7.94
C PRO A 38 -25.08 -8.30 7.41
N LEU A 39 -24.09 -8.05 6.55
CA LEU A 39 -23.85 -6.79 5.88
C LEU A 39 -23.97 -7.02 4.37
N GLU A 40 -24.96 -6.40 3.76
CA GLU A 40 -25.18 -6.49 2.31
C GLU A 40 -23.99 -5.94 1.52
N ARG A 41 -23.76 -6.52 0.34
CA ARG A 41 -22.74 -6.10 -0.64
C ARG A 41 -21.33 -6.08 -0.04
N THR A 42 -21.04 -7.01 0.86
CA THR A 42 -19.73 -7.14 1.48
C THR A 42 -18.92 -8.34 1.00
N VAL A 43 -17.61 -8.22 1.15
CA VAL A 43 -16.62 -9.29 0.97
C VAL A 43 -15.88 -9.45 2.29
N THR A 44 -15.75 -10.71 2.72
CA THR A 44 -15.11 -11.09 3.97
C THR A 44 -14.13 -12.24 3.75
N TRP A 45 -13.18 -12.41 4.67
CA TRP A 45 -12.16 -13.45 4.58
C TRP A 45 -12.17 -14.33 5.83
N THR A 46 -11.99 -15.62 5.63
CA THR A 46 -11.61 -16.55 6.70
C THR A 46 -10.29 -17.22 6.35
N ARG A 47 -9.55 -17.62 7.38
CA ARG A 47 -8.30 -18.34 7.24
C ARG A 47 -8.39 -19.69 7.93
N GLU A 48 -8.03 -20.72 7.19
CA GLU A 48 -7.78 -22.04 7.73
C GLU A 48 -6.43 -22.09 8.46
N ILE A 49 -6.45 -22.52 9.71
CA ILE A 49 -5.27 -22.78 10.52
C ILE A 49 -5.18 -24.29 10.71
N VAL A 50 -4.04 -24.82 10.29
CA VAL A 50 -3.68 -26.22 10.46
C VAL A 50 -2.73 -26.31 11.65
N SER A 51 -3.16 -26.96 12.73
CA SER A 51 -2.34 -27.24 13.91
C SER A 51 -1.99 -28.72 13.99
N LEU A 52 -0.73 -29.00 14.30
CA LEU A 52 -0.25 -30.36 14.56
C LEU A 52 -0.24 -30.56 16.08
N ASP A 53 -1.01 -31.52 16.57
CA ASP A 53 -0.95 -31.90 17.97
C ASP A 53 0.18 -32.92 18.17
N SER A 54 1.23 -32.52 18.87
CA SER A 54 2.40 -33.36 19.13
C SER A 54 2.15 -34.43 20.20
N SER A 55 1.00 -34.42 20.88
CA SER A 55 0.72 -35.31 22.01
C SER A 55 -0.02 -36.61 21.63
N ILE A 56 -0.75 -36.62 20.51
CA ILE A 56 -1.56 -37.77 20.07
C ILE A 56 -1.30 -38.01 18.57
N SER A 57 -0.52 -39.05 18.28
CA SER A 57 -0.39 -39.71 16.97
C SER A 57 -0.76 -38.83 15.75
N SER A 58 0.08 -37.84 15.42
CA SER A 58 0.02 -37.05 14.17
C SER A 58 -1.39 -36.62 13.72
N THR A 59 -2.28 -36.27 14.64
CA THR A 59 -3.64 -35.83 14.27
C THR A 59 -3.60 -34.36 13.88
N THR A 60 -3.95 -34.06 12.62
CA THR A 60 -4.01 -32.69 12.11
C THR A 60 -5.36 -32.09 12.47
N THR A 61 -5.36 -31.00 13.24
CA THR A 61 -6.58 -30.24 13.55
C THR A 61 -6.69 -29.05 12.61
N VAL A 62 -7.86 -28.87 12.02
CA VAL A 62 -8.15 -27.77 11.08
C VAL A 62 -9.20 -26.88 11.74
N SER A 63 -8.85 -25.60 11.93
CA SER A 63 -9.77 -24.57 12.44
C SER A 63 -9.89 -23.43 11.44
N GLU A 64 -11.03 -22.73 11.41
CA GLU A 64 -11.19 -21.50 10.64
C GLU A 64 -11.24 -20.30 11.58
N ILE A 65 -10.41 -19.29 11.31
CA ILE A 65 -10.48 -17.99 11.97
C ILE A 65 -11.05 -16.94 11.03
N LYS A 66 -11.82 -16.01 11.59
CA LYS A 66 -12.30 -14.84 10.88
C LYS A 66 -11.18 -13.79 10.76
N GLU A 67 -10.94 -13.28 9.56
CA GLU A 67 -10.03 -12.15 9.37
C GLU A 67 -10.71 -10.84 9.78
N GLU A 68 -9.91 -9.83 10.15
CA GLU A 68 -10.43 -8.56 10.66
C GLU A 68 -10.94 -7.64 9.55
N GLU A 69 -10.57 -7.93 8.31
CA GLU A 69 -10.87 -7.14 7.13
C GLU A 69 -12.29 -7.38 6.60
N VAL A 70 -13.01 -6.29 6.33
CA VAL A 70 -14.25 -6.29 5.56
C VAL A 70 -14.19 -5.22 4.48
N VAL A 71 -14.70 -5.56 3.31
CA VAL A 71 -14.90 -4.61 2.21
C VAL A 71 -16.39 -4.53 1.92
N GLY A 72 -16.97 -3.33 1.95
CA GLY A 72 -18.32 -3.09 1.46
C GLY A 72 -18.33 -2.28 0.16
N VAL A 73 -19.32 -2.52 -0.69
CA VAL A 73 -19.52 -1.78 -1.93
C VAL A 73 -20.84 -1.02 -1.87
N LEU A 74 -20.75 0.31 -1.89
CA LEU A 74 -21.89 1.20 -1.99
C LEU A 74 -22.02 1.71 -3.42
N THR A 75 -23.25 1.73 -3.93
CA THR A 75 -23.55 2.50 -5.15
C THR A 75 -23.45 3.99 -4.86
N ALA A 76 -23.16 4.81 -5.89
CA ALA A 76 -23.18 6.26 -5.76
C ALA A 76 -24.51 6.76 -5.15
N ASP A 77 -25.64 6.19 -5.54
CA ASP A 77 -26.96 6.56 -5.03
C ASP A 77 -27.06 6.38 -3.51
N GLN A 78 -26.79 5.16 -3.03
CA GLN A 78 -26.82 4.85 -1.59
C GLN A 78 -25.86 5.73 -0.82
N PHE A 79 -24.63 5.87 -1.31
CA PHE A 79 -23.61 6.69 -0.66
C PHE A 79 -24.04 8.16 -0.53
N LEU A 80 -24.61 8.75 -1.58
CA LEU A 80 -25.09 10.13 -1.55
C LEU A 80 -26.23 10.34 -0.54
N TYR A 81 -27.18 9.40 -0.43
CA TYR A 81 -28.22 9.46 0.60
C TYR A 81 -27.63 9.38 2.02
N LEU A 82 -26.67 8.48 2.27
CA LEU A 82 -26.00 8.35 3.57
C LEU A 82 -25.24 9.63 3.96
N VAL A 83 -24.58 10.28 2.99
CA VAL A 83 -23.85 11.54 3.21
C VAL A 83 -24.82 12.70 3.45
N ALA A 84 -25.89 12.81 2.66
CA ALA A 84 -26.92 13.83 2.87
C ALA A 84 -27.53 13.70 4.28
N ALA A 85 -27.92 12.49 4.69
CA ALA A 85 -28.44 12.23 6.03
C ALA A 85 -27.44 12.56 7.15
N GLN A 86 -26.14 12.31 6.92
CA GLN A 86 -25.08 12.66 7.86
C GLN A 86 -24.92 14.18 8.03
N ARG A 87 -25.06 14.95 6.94
CA ARG A 87 -24.97 16.42 6.97
C ARG A 87 -26.17 17.07 7.66
N GLU A 88 -27.37 16.54 7.41
CA GLU A 88 -28.62 17.06 7.95
C GLU A 88 -28.84 16.67 9.43
N GLN A 89 -27.88 15.96 10.05
CA GLN A 89 -27.90 15.57 11.46
C GLN A 89 -29.22 14.88 11.90
N LYS A 90 -29.65 13.88 11.13
CA LYS A 90 -30.86 13.05 11.33
C LYS A 90 -32.18 13.84 11.37
N LYS A 91 -33.01 13.64 10.34
CA LYS A 91 -34.47 13.68 10.47
C LYS A 91 -34.99 12.28 10.12
N ASP A 92 -35.57 11.62 11.13
CA ASP A 92 -36.38 10.39 11.10
C ASP A 92 -36.01 9.24 10.12
N GLY A 93 -35.56 8.11 10.68
CA GLY A 93 -35.61 6.79 10.03
C GLY A 93 -34.55 6.46 8.97
N VAL A 94 -33.77 7.44 8.50
CA VAL A 94 -32.71 7.22 7.49
C VAL A 94 -31.37 6.93 8.16
N SER A 95 -30.71 5.84 7.77
CA SER A 95 -29.37 5.50 8.25
C SER A 95 -28.33 6.50 7.74
N THR A 96 -27.38 6.86 8.59
CA THR A 96 -26.26 7.73 8.21
C THR A 96 -25.05 6.93 7.76
N LEU A 97 -24.07 7.58 7.13
CA LEU A 97 -22.79 6.94 6.82
C LEU A 97 -22.08 6.45 8.09
N SER A 98 -22.19 7.18 9.22
CA SER A 98 -21.67 6.74 10.51
C SER A 98 -22.36 5.46 11.01
N ASP A 99 -23.69 5.34 10.85
CA ASP A 99 -24.42 4.14 11.27
C ASP A 99 -23.98 2.93 10.43
N TYR A 100 -23.82 3.09 9.12
CA TYR A 100 -23.31 2.04 8.22
C TYR A 100 -21.90 1.58 8.64
N LEU A 101 -21.00 2.52 8.90
CA LEU A 101 -19.63 2.21 9.35
C LEU A 101 -19.62 1.58 10.76
N GLY A 102 -20.52 2.02 11.64
CA GLY A 102 -20.70 1.46 12.98
C GLY A 102 -21.10 -0.02 12.95
N ASN A 103 -22.03 -0.38 12.06
CA ASN A 103 -22.43 -1.78 11.83
C ASN A 103 -21.26 -2.65 11.35
N MET A 104 -20.40 -2.10 10.48
CA MET A 104 -19.18 -2.80 10.09
C MET A 104 -18.18 -2.93 11.25
N ALA A 105 -17.99 -1.86 12.03
CA ALA A 105 -17.06 -1.82 13.14
C ALA A 105 -17.44 -2.77 14.28
N ALA A 106 -18.75 -3.03 14.48
CA ALA A 106 -19.24 -4.00 15.46
C ALA A 106 -18.77 -5.44 15.17
N MET A 107 -18.44 -5.76 13.91
CA MET A 107 -18.10 -7.12 13.48
C MET A 107 -16.66 -7.28 12.98
N TYR A 108 -16.00 -6.20 12.58
CA TYR A 108 -14.72 -6.23 11.87
C TYR A 108 -13.76 -5.15 12.34
N GLY A 109 -12.48 -5.52 12.49
CA GLY A 109 -11.40 -4.66 12.98
C GLY A 109 -10.79 -3.74 11.91
N ARG A 110 -11.05 -3.96 10.61
CA ARG A 110 -10.56 -3.14 9.50
C ARG A 110 -11.63 -3.02 8.41
N ARG A 111 -12.07 -1.79 8.13
CA ARG A 111 -13.20 -1.52 7.23
C ARG A 111 -12.75 -0.73 6.02
N THR A 112 -13.17 -1.18 4.84
CA THR A 112 -12.94 -0.49 3.58
C THR A 112 -14.24 -0.40 2.80
N CYS A 113 -14.52 0.77 2.22
CA CYS A 113 -15.71 1.02 1.44
C CYS A 113 -15.33 1.42 0.01
N PHE A 114 -15.90 0.73 -0.98
CA PHE A 114 -15.82 1.12 -2.38
C PHE A 114 -17.10 1.87 -2.77
N ILE A 115 -16.95 3.07 -3.32
CA ILE A 115 -18.06 3.87 -3.82
C ILE A 115 -18.10 3.76 -5.34
N LEU A 116 -19.09 3.04 -5.85
CA LEU A 116 -19.23 2.71 -7.27
C LEU A 116 -19.94 3.82 -8.04
N GLY A 117 -19.21 4.44 -8.96
CA GLY A 117 -19.74 5.34 -9.98
C GLY A 117 -19.98 6.78 -9.52
N LEU A 118 -19.31 7.25 -8.47
CA LEU A 118 -19.50 8.61 -7.95
C LEU A 118 -19.17 9.69 -8.99
N GLU A 119 -18.20 9.47 -9.88
CA GLU A 119 -17.87 10.45 -10.93
C GLU A 119 -19.01 10.66 -11.94
N LYS A 120 -19.87 9.65 -12.12
CA LYS A 120 -21.08 9.79 -12.96
C LYS A 120 -22.06 10.80 -12.33
N TYR A 121 -22.06 10.95 -11.01
CA TYR A 121 -22.93 11.91 -10.31
C TYR A 121 -22.46 13.33 -10.58
N PHE A 122 -21.18 13.61 -10.38
CA PHE A 122 -20.62 14.93 -10.65
C PHE A 122 -20.70 15.31 -12.13
N SER A 123 -20.52 14.33 -13.02
CA SER A 123 -20.71 14.53 -14.45
C SER A 123 -22.17 14.88 -14.80
N ARG A 124 -23.15 14.19 -14.19
CA ARG A 124 -24.59 14.51 -14.32
C ARG A 124 -24.89 15.92 -13.81
N GLU A 125 -24.34 16.28 -12.66
CA GLU A 125 -24.56 17.57 -12.00
C GLU A 125 -24.01 18.74 -12.82
N LYS A 126 -22.75 18.64 -13.28
CA LYS A 126 -22.13 19.61 -14.19
C LYS A 126 -22.94 19.78 -15.48
N ASN A 127 -23.41 18.67 -16.05
CA ASN A 127 -24.23 18.71 -17.26
C ASN A 127 -25.60 19.35 -17.02
N ARG A 128 -26.21 19.14 -15.84
CA ARG A 128 -27.45 19.82 -15.43
C ARG A 128 -27.24 21.33 -15.37
N GLN A 129 -26.21 21.79 -14.66
CA GLN A 129 -25.88 23.21 -14.53
C GLN A 129 -25.60 23.87 -15.89
N ASN A 130 -24.83 23.21 -16.76
CA ASN A 130 -24.55 23.70 -18.11
C ASN A 130 -25.82 23.83 -18.97
N ARG A 131 -26.77 22.90 -18.83
CA ARG A 131 -28.05 22.95 -19.55
C ARG A 131 -28.94 24.06 -19.04
N GLU A 132 -29.02 24.24 -17.72
CA GLU A 132 -29.78 25.33 -17.10
C GLU A 132 -29.23 26.70 -17.51
N TYR A 133 -27.91 26.85 -17.54
CA TYR A 133 -27.26 28.06 -18.05
C TYR A 133 -27.61 28.32 -19.52
N ARG A 134 -27.49 27.31 -20.39
CA ARG A 134 -27.87 27.43 -21.81
C ARG A 134 -29.35 27.75 -22.01
N ALA A 135 -30.24 27.13 -21.23
CA ALA A 135 -31.67 27.39 -21.27
C ALA A 135 -31.99 28.85 -20.90
N LYS A 136 -31.32 29.40 -19.88
CA LYS A 136 -31.45 30.82 -19.50
C LYS A 136 -30.97 31.77 -20.60
N VAL A 137 -29.86 31.45 -21.28
CA VAL A 137 -29.30 32.27 -22.36
C VAL A 137 -30.13 32.21 -23.64
N LEU A 138 -30.64 31.03 -24.00
CA LEU A 138 -31.35 30.79 -25.27
C LEU A 138 -32.88 30.90 -25.17
N GLY A 139 -33.44 31.00 -23.97
CA GLY A 139 -34.89 31.05 -23.74
C GLY A 139 -35.63 29.74 -24.07
N VAL A 140 -34.92 28.61 -24.19
CA VAL A 140 -35.49 27.31 -24.56
C VAL A 140 -35.63 26.42 -23.33
N ALA A 141 -36.79 25.75 -23.17
CA ALA A 141 -37.04 24.83 -22.07
C ALA A 141 -36.05 23.64 -22.07
N SER A 142 -35.48 23.35 -20.91
CA SER A 142 -34.57 22.21 -20.70
C SER A 142 -35.35 20.89 -20.58
N ARG A 143 -34.97 19.85 -21.33
CA ARG A 143 -35.49 18.48 -21.15
C ARG A 143 -34.59 17.68 -20.22
N ALA A 144 -35.21 16.97 -19.26
CA ALA A 144 -34.51 16.06 -18.35
C ALA A 144 -33.94 14.86 -19.13
N PRO A 145 -32.68 14.44 -18.86
CA PRO A 145 -32.14 13.20 -19.42
C PRO A 145 -32.86 11.98 -18.83
N LYS A 146 -33.07 10.93 -19.64
CA LYS A 146 -33.78 9.70 -19.24
C LYS A 146 -32.90 8.62 -18.57
N ASN A 147 -31.56 8.74 -18.60
CA ASN A 147 -30.66 7.68 -18.15
C ASN A 147 -29.57 8.23 -17.21
N GLY A 148 -29.38 7.60 -16.04
CA GLY A 148 -28.30 7.90 -15.09
C GLY A 148 -28.63 7.50 -13.65
N ILE A 149 -27.67 7.76 -12.75
CA ILE A 149 -27.77 7.70 -11.26
C ILE A 149 -29.18 8.10 -10.78
N SER A 150 -29.77 7.33 -9.86
CA SER A 150 -31.15 7.48 -9.40
C SER A 150 -31.33 8.49 -8.26
N TYR A 151 -30.23 8.97 -7.67
CA TYR A 151 -30.25 9.89 -6.54
C TYR A 151 -30.98 11.20 -6.88
N ASP A 152 -32.02 11.49 -6.10
CA ASP A 152 -32.91 12.65 -6.19
C ASP A 152 -32.80 13.62 -4.98
N GLY A 153 -31.90 13.33 -4.03
CA GLY A 153 -31.67 14.15 -2.84
C GLY A 153 -30.96 15.48 -3.13
N PRO A 154 -30.58 16.23 -2.07
CA PRO A 154 -29.92 17.52 -2.21
C PRO A 154 -28.62 17.42 -3.02
N SER A 155 -28.31 18.48 -3.78
CA SER A 155 -27.05 18.56 -4.51
C SER A 155 -25.88 18.61 -3.53
N LEU A 156 -24.91 17.72 -3.71
CA LEU A 156 -23.72 17.61 -2.88
C LEU A 156 -22.49 17.98 -3.71
N LEU A 157 -21.71 18.94 -3.23
CA LEU A 157 -20.42 19.29 -3.81
C LEU A 157 -19.35 18.31 -3.34
N ARG A 158 -18.26 18.19 -4.11
CA ARG A 158 -17.15 17.30 -3.76
C ARG A 158 -16.56 17.65 -2.39
N ASP A 159 -16.33 18.93 -2.13
CA ASP A 159 -15.79 19.41 -0.86
C ASP A 159 -16.69 19.07 0.33
N GLU A 160 -18.02 19.09 0.13
CA GLU A 160 -18.99 18.73 1.17
C GLU A 160 -18.95 17.22 1.49
N ILE A 161 -18.78 16.38 0.48
CA ILE A 161 -18.60 14.93 0.65
C ILE A 161 -17.28 14.65 1.38
N GLU A 162 -16.19 15.29 0.95
CA GLU A 162 -14.87 15.13 1.55
C GLU A 162 -14.85 15.60 3.01
N MET A 163 -15.49 16.73 3.33
CA MET A 163 -15.62 17.20 4.72
C MET A 163 -16.29 16.16 5.62
N VAL A 164 -17.34 15.49 5.13
CA VAL A 164 -18.02 14.43 5.89
C VAL A 164 -17.12 13.23 6.08
N ILE A 165 -16.45 12.76 5.02
CA ILE A 165 -15.55 11.61 5.09
C ILE A 165 -14.40 11.88 6.04
N VAL A 166 -13.70 13.01 5.87
CA VAL A 166 -12.56 13.39 6.71
C VAL A 166 -13.01 13.52 8.17
N GLY A 167 -14.15 14.16 8.42
CA GLY A 167 -14.72 14.26 9.78
C GLY A 167 -14.95 12.88 10.42
N LEU A 168 -15.49 11.94 9.65
CA LEU A 168 -15.68 10.56 10.12
C LEU A 168 -14.35 9.81 10.31
N GLN A 169 -13.37 10.00 9.41
CA GLN A 169 -12.06 9.34 9.48
C GLN A 169 -11.23 9.79 10.68
N LEU A 170 -11.42 11.03 11.13
CA LEU A 170 -10.80 11.54 12.37
C LEU A 170 -11.40 10.87 13.62
N SER A 171 -12.66 10.43 13.56
CA SER A 171 -13.35 9.81 14.69
C SER A 171 -13.24 8.28 14.69
N HIS A 172 -13.21 7.66 13.50
CA HIS A 172 -13.22 6.20 13.34
C HIS A 172 -12.29 5.77 12.19
N PRO A 173 -11.50 4.70 12.34
CA PRO A 173 -10.62 4.23 11.29
C PRO A 173 -11.34 3.43 10.20
N PHE A 174 -11.47 3.99 9.00
CA PHE A 174 -11.95 3.29 7.80
C PHE A 174 -11.31 3.86 6.53
N ASN A 175 -11.30 3.05 5.46
CA ASN A 175 -10.83 3.47 4.14
C ASN A 175 -12.01 3.67 3.19
N VAL A 176 -11.90 4.65 2.29
CA VAL A 176 -12.85 4.87 1.19
C VAL A 176 -12.08 4.91 -0.12
N TYR A 177 -12.62 4.26 -1.14
CA TYR A 177 -12.08 4.30 -2.49
C TYR A 177 -13.22 4.57 -3.48
N TYR A 178 -13.04 5.59 -4.32
CA TYR A 178 -13.94 5.86 -5.44
C TYR A 178 -13.54 4.99 -6.64
N VAL A 179 -14.49 4.24 -7.18
CA VAL A 179 -14.27 3.32 -8.29
C VAL A 179 -15.35 3.49 -9.35
N ASP A 180 -14.99 3.35 -10.63
CA ASP A 180 -15.93 3.58 -11.73
C ASP A 180 -16.64 2.31 -12.22
N SER A 181 -16.07 1.14 -11.91
CA SER A 181 -16.50 -0.15 -12.44
C SER A 181 -16.23 -1.30 -11.46
N MET A 182 -16.99 -2.38 -11.63
CA MET A 182 -16.77 -3.62 -10.88
C MET A 182 -15.42 -4.29 -11.24
N VAL A 183 -14.84 -4.00 -12.42
CA VAL A 183 -13.51 -4.47 -12.80
C VAL A 183 -12.43 -3.88 -11.90
N GLN A 184 -12.59 -2.62 -11.48
CA GLN A 184 -11.66 -2.01 -10.52
C GLN A 184 -11.85 -2.65 -9.14
N VAL A 185 -13.10 -2.88 -8.71
CA VAL A 185 -13.41 -3.58 -7.47
C VAL A 185 -12.77 -4.98 -7.45
N SER A 186 -12.91 -5.75 -8.53
CA SER A 186 -12.36 -7.12 -8.60
C SER A 186 -10.84 -7.14 -8.49
N LYS A 187 -10.15 -6.20 -9.16
CA LYS A 187 -8.70 -6.03 -9.03
C LYS A 187 -8.27 -5.70 -7.61
N TRP A 188 -9.00 -4.82 -6.92
CA TRP A 188 -8.72 -4.49 -5.53
C TRP A 188 -9.00 -5.65 -4.58
N ILE A 189 -10.13 -6.36 -4.72
CA ILE A 189 -10.45 -7.55 -3.94
C ILE A 189 -9.38 -8.63 -4.12
N ALA A 190 -8.89 -8.83 -5.35
CA ALA A 190 -7.77 -9.72 -5.63
C ALA A 190 -6.47 -9.28 -4.91
N ALA A 191 -6.15 -7.98 -4.95
CA ALA A 191 -5.00 -7.42 -4.24
C ALA A 191 -5.12 -7.55 -2.71
N PHE A 192 -6.28 -7.24 -2.14
CA PHE A 192 -6.55 -7.42 -0.70
C PHE A 192 -6.43 -8.88 -0.30
N THR A 193 -6.98 -9.80 -1.09
CA THR A 193 -6.88 -11.25 -0.81
C THR A 193 -5.42 -11.70 -0.74
N LYS A 194 -4.57 -11.23 -1.66
CA LYS A 194 -3.11 -11.48 -1.60
C LYS A 194 -2.47 -10.86 -0.36
N ALA A 195 -2.77 -9.59 -0.08
CA ALA A 195 -2.19 -8.87 1.05
C ALA A 195 -2.57 -9.52 2.39
N ILE A 196 -3.83 -9.89 2.57
CA ILE A 196 -4.35 -10.61 3.74
C ILE A 196 -3.63 -11.95 3.85
N ALA A 197 -3.58 -12.74 2.77
CA ALA A 197 -2.89 -14.03 2.78
C ALA A 197 -1.42 -13.94 3.22
N GLU A 198 -0.69 -12.93 2.73
CA GLU A 198 0.73 -12.69 3.00
C GLU A 198 1.01 -12.00 4.34
N ARG A 199 0.00 -11.41 5.00
CA ARG A 199 0.16 -10.60 6.22
C ARG A 199 0.97 -11.32 7.32
N PRO A 200 0.67 -12.56 7.72
CA PRO A 200 1.44 -13.24 8.77
C PRO A 200 2.90 -13.45 8.38
N PHE A 201 3.14 -13.83 7.12
CA PHE A 201 4.50 -14.00 6.59
C PHE A 201 5.28 -12.68 6.59
N LYS A 202 4.65 -11.57 6.19
CA LYS A 202 5.27 -10.24 6.22
C LYS A 202 5.56 -9.77 7.64
N LEU A 203 4.65 -9.98 8.58
CA LEU A 203 4.86 -9.65 10.00
C LEU A 203 6.01 -10.46 10.60
N GLU A 204 6.07 -11.76 10.33
CA GLU A 204 7.16 -12.61 10.82
C GLU A 204 8.51 -12.22 10.21
N LYS A 205 8.52 -11.86 8.92
CA LYS A 205 9.71 -11.32 8.27
C LYS A 205 10.13 -9.97 8.88
N GLN A 206 9.19 -9.09 9.22
CA GLN A 206 9.47 -7.80 9.86
C GLN A 206 9.99 -7.95 11.30
N ARG A 207 9.59 -8.99 12.03
CA ARG A 207 10.13 -9.29 13.37
C ARG A 207 11.61 -9.67 13.35
N ARG A 208 12.14 -10.13 12.22
CA ARG A 208 13.57 -10.40 12.07
C ARG A 208 14.32 -9.08 12.04
N SER A 209 15.29 -8.91 12.95
CA SER A 209 16.09 -7.69 13.19
C SER A 209 16.91 -7.17 12.00
N LEU A 210 16.89 -7.87 10.86
CA LEU A 210 17.60 -7.49 9.64
C LEU A 210 16.64 -6.77 8.68
N HIS A 211 16.16 -5.59 9.08
CA HIS A 211 15.20 -4.79 8.29
C HIS A 211 15.71 -4.46 6.88
N PHE A 212 17.03 -4.42 6.65
CA PHE A 212 17.63 -4.24 5.32
C PHE A 212 17.44 -5.46 4.38
N LEU A 213 17.11 -6.65 4.91
CA LEU A 213 16.76 -7.86 4.14
C LEU A 213 15.24 -7.96 3.86
N ALA A 214 14.45 -6.94 4.21
CA ALA A 214 13.04 -6.87 3.86
C ALA A 214 12.84 -6.95 2.34
N PRO A 215 11.71 -7.49 1.84
CA PRO A 215 11.45 -7.52 0.41
C PRO A 215 11.32 -6.08 -0.09
N GLY A 216 12.25 -5.64 -0.94
CA GLY A 216 12.39 -4.25 -1.39
C GLY A 216 13.63 -3.54 -0.85
N GLY A 217 14.24 -4.04 0.23
CA GLY A 217 15.62 -3.73 0.60
C GLY A 217 16.53 -4.46 -0.38
N GLY A 218 17.34 -3.69 -1.10
CA GLY A 218 18.08 -4.07 -2.31
C GLY A 218 18.35 -5.55 -2.46
N ALA A 219 17.76 -6.18 -3.49
CA ALA A 219 18.26 -7.44 -3.98
C ALA A 219 19.77 -7.28 -4.16
N THR A 220 20.57 -8.03 -3.40
CA THR A 220 22.00 -8.15 -3.66
C THR A 220 22.10 -8.63 -5.10
N ARG A 221 22.44 -7.70 -6.01
CA ARG A 221 22.61 -8.04 -7.41
C ARG A 221 23.72 -9.08 -7.43
N LYS A 222 23.38 -10.30 -7.84
CA LYS A 222 24.38 -11.34 -8.02
C LYS A 222 25.29 -10.85 -9.15
N HIS A 223 26.55 -10.61 -8.82
CA HIS A 223 27.58 -10.24 -9.77
C HIS A 223 28.55 -11.41 -9.89
N ASP A 224 28.85 -11.82 -11.11
CA ASP A 224 29.89 -12.84 -11.36
C ASP A 224 31.30 -12.24 -11.22
N ASP A 225 31.42 -10.91 -11.31
CA ASP A 225 32.66 -10.16 -11.08
C ASP A 225 32.82 -9.80 -9.58
N PRO A 226 33.91 -10.25 -8.92
CA PRO A 226 34.18 -9.90 -7.53
C PRO A 226 34.39 -8.40 -7.28
N VAL A 227 34.85 -7.64 -8.27
CA VAL A 227 35.03 -6.18 -8.14
C VAL A 227 33.67 -5.48 -8.12
N LEU A 228 32.73 -5.91 -8.97
CA LEU A 228 31.36 -5.39 -8.94
C LEU A 228 30.62 -5.78 -7.66
N THR A 229 30.92 -6.96 -7.11
CA THR A 229 30.44 -7.37 -5.79
C THR A 229 30.98 -6.45 -4.71
N TRP A 230 32.28 -6.18 -4.71
CA TRP A 230 32.93 -5.27 -3.76
C TRP A 230 32.38 -3.84 -3.83
N ARG A 231 32.22 -3.30 -5.05
CA ARG A 231 31.55 -2.01 -5.29
C ARG A 231 30.14 -1.97 -4.70
N SER A 232 29.37 -3.03 -4.90
CA SER A 232 27.99 -3.12 -4.39
C SER A 232 27.94 -3.25 -2.86
N GLN A 233 28.96 -3.85 -2.23
CA GLN A 233 29.13 -3.88 -0.77
C GLN A 233 29.43 -2.47 -0.23
N ILE A 234 30.33 -1.72 -0.86
CA ILE A 234 30.61 -0.32 -0.50
C ILE A 234 29.38 0.59 -0.70
N GLU A 235 28.54 0.32 -1.70
CA GLU A 235 27.29 1.05 -1.93
C GLU A 235 26.20 0.78 -0.86
N GLN A 236 26.31 -0.28 -0.05
CA GLN A 236 25.35 -0.53 1.05
C GLN A 236 25.49 0.47 2.20
N PHE A 237 26.60 1.20 2.26
CA PHE A 237 26.88 2.11 3.37
C PHE A 237 26.03 3.40 3.26
N PRO A 238 25.42 3.87 4.37
CA PRO A 238 24.63 5.09 4.36
C PRO A 238 25.42 6.30 3.82
N ALA A 239 24.83 7.00 2.85
CA ALA A 239 25.42 8.14 2.14
C ALA A 239 26.57 7.82 1.17
N VAL A 240 26.88 6.54 0.91
CA VAL A 240 27.70 6.14 -0.24
C VAL A 240 26.81 5.94 -1.46
N GLY A 241 26.91 6.85 -2.43
CA GLY A 241 26.30 6.65 -3.74
C GLY A 241 27.22 5.91 -4.69
N LYS A 242 26.67 5.43 -5.82
CA LYS A 242 27.40 4.71 -6.88
C LYS A 242 28.77 5.34 -7.23
N ASP A 243 28.80 6.64 -7.55
CA ASP A 243 30.04 7.31 -7.97
C ASP A 243 31.13 7.31 -6.88
N ALA A 244 30.73 7.40 -5.61
CA ALA A 244 31.66 7.35 -4.49
C ALA A 244 32.20 5.93 -4.28
N ALA A 245 31.34 4.92 -4.43
CA ALA A 245 31.76 3.52 -4.42
C ALA A 245 32.73 3.21 -5.57
N ASP A 246 32.44 3.70 -6.78
CA ASP A 246 33.31 3.54 -7.95
C ASP A 246 34.70 4.17 -7.72
N ALA A 247 34.75 5.39 -7.16
CA ALA A 247 36.01 6.07 -6.85
C ALA A 247 36.84 5.33 -5.78
N ILE A 248 36.19 4.82 -4.72
CA ILE A 248 36.87 4.05 -3.66
C ILE A 248 37.40 2.72 -4.21
N VAL A 249 36.60 2.01 -5.02
CA VAL A 249 36.98 0.71 -5.60
C VAL A 249 38.04 0.86 -6.69
N ALA A 250 38.08 2.00 -7.39
CA ALA A 250 39.15 2.29 -8.34
C ALA A 250 40.53 2.33 -7.66
N GLU A 251 40.60 2.92 -6.46
CA GLU A 251 41.82 2.98 -5.63
C GLU A 251 42.09 1.65 -4.91
N TYR A 252 41.04 1.07 -4.30
CA TYR A 252 41.12 -0.16 -3.51
C TYR A 252 40.20 -1.24 -4.10
N ARG A 253 40.74 -1.98 -5.08
CA ARG A 253 39.99 -2.96 -5.89
C ARG A 253 39.46 -4.18 -5.12
N SER A 254 39.87 -4.37 -3.86
CA SER A 254 39.40 -5.47 -3.01
C SER A 254 39.28 -5.04 -1.54
N PRO A 255 38.45 -5.74 -0.73
CA PRO A 255 38.41 -5.54 0.71
C PRO A 255 39.79 -5.68 1.37
N HIS A 256 40.60 -6.64 0.87
CA HIS A 256 41.95 -6.87 1.38
C HIS A 256 42.87 -5.67 1.15
N SER A 257 42.85 -5.08 -0.05
CA SER A 257 43.67 -3.90 -0.37
C SER A 257 43.34 -2.70 0.53
N LEU A 258 42.05 -2.46 0.80
CA LEU A 258 41.62 -1.39 1.70
C LEU A 258 42.04 -1.67 3.15
N ALA A 259 41.85 -2.91 3.62
CA ALA A 259 42.26 -3.31 4.97
C ALA A 259 43.78 -3.21 5.18
N GLN A 260 44.59 -3.56 4.18
CA GLN A 260 46.04 -3.43 4.23
C GLN A 260 46.47 -1.96 4.28
N ALA A 261 45.80 -1.09 3.52
CA ALA A 261 46.07 0.35 3.55
C ALA A 261 45.79 0.96 4.93
N TYR A 262 44.66 0.63 5.56
CA TYR A 262 44.38 1.05 6.94
C TYR A 262 45.45 0.57 7.93
N LYS A 263 45.90 -0.69 7.83
CA LYS A 263 46.97 -1.23 8.69
C LYS A 263 48.33 -0.56 8.47
N SER A 264 48.55 0.01 7.28
CA SER A 264 49.81 0.67 6.93
C SER A 264 49.85 2.14 7.35
N CYS A 265 48.73 2.70 7.84
CA CYS A 265 48.68 4.06 8.36
C CYS A 265 49.47 4.18 9.67
N GLY A 266 50.22 5.28 9.82
CA GLY A 266 51.04 5.52 11.01
C GLY A 266 50.25 5.88 12.27
N SER A 267 48.94 6.14 12.16
CA SER A 267 48.04 6.42 13.29
C SER A 267 46.60 6.08 12.94
N GLU A 268 45.77 5.88 13.96
CA GLU A 268 44.33 5.65 13.77
C GLU A 268 43.64 6.85 13.12
N GLN A 269 44.03 8.08 13.48
CA GLN A 269 43.49 9.29 12.85
C GLN A 269 43.84 9.35 11.36
N ALA A 270 45.04 8.92 10.96
CA ALA A 270 45.41 8.82 9.56
C ALA A 270 44.58 7.76 8.83
N ALA A 271 44.31 6.61 9.47
CA ALA A 271 43.44 5.57 8.92
C ALA A 271 41.99 6.06 8.74
N GLN A 272 41.45 6.78 9.72
CA GLN A 272 40.10 7.39 9.64
C GLN A 272 39.97 8.39 8.48
N LEU A 273 41.05 9.08 8.11
CA LEU A 273 41.05 10.08 7.04
C LEU A 273 41.56 9.54 5.69
N LEU A 274 41.95 8.27 5.60
CA LEU A 274 42.59 7.66 4.42
C LEU A 274 41.81 7.88 3.12
N LEU A 275 40.47 7.82 3.16
CA LEU A 275 39.62 7.93 1.97
C LEU A 275 39.18 9.36 1.68
N GLN A 276 39.43 10.32 2.57
CA GLN A 276 38.78 11.64 2.55
C GLN A 276 39.02 12.41 1.24
N ASP A 277 40.20 12.25 0.65
CA ASP A 277 40.69 13.03 -0.49
C ASP A 277 40.46 12.34 -1.85
N ILE A 278 39.90 11.13 -1.84
CA ILE A 278 39.52 10.41 -3.07
C ILE A 278 38.52 11.26 -3.85
N VAL A 279 38.85 11.54 -5.11
CA VAL A 279 38.04 12.37 -6.00
C VAL A 279 36.91 11.53 -6.60
N VAL A 280 35.69 11.96 -6.33
CA VAL A 280 34.45 11.40 -6.86
C VAL A 280 34.00 12.27 -8.04
N ARG A 281 34.02 11.68 -9.24
CA ARG A 281 33.51 12.32 -10.46
C ARG A 281 32.06 11.90 -10.69
N ARG A 282 31.16 12.88 -10.80
CA ARG A 282 29.75 12.65 -11.14
C ARG A 282 29.48 13.06 -12.59
N GLY A 283 29.07 12.09 -13.40
CA GLY A 283 28.76 12.29 -14.82
C GLY A 283 29.98 12.33 -15.75
N GLU A 284 29.70 12.38 -17.05
CA GLU A 284 30.69 12.39 -18.12
C GLU A 284 30.73 13.75 -18.84
N GLY A 285 31.89 14.10 -19.41
CA GLY A 285 32.05 15.33 -20.21
C GLY A 285 32.27 16.63 -19.42
N PRO A 286 32.13 17.81 -20.07
CA PRO A 286 32.45 19.13 -19.51
C PRO A 286 31.57 19.58 -18.35
N LEU A 287 30.40 18.94 -18.18
CA LEU A 287 29.46 19.21 -17.08
C LEU A 287 29.69 18.29 -15.87
N ALA A 288 30.75 17.48 -15.89
CA ALA A 288 31.06 16.59 -14.77
C ALA A 288 31.41 17.42 -13.54
N THR A 289 30.78 17.09 -12.41
CA THR A 289 31.10 17.71 -11.13
C THR A 289 32.09 16.83 -10.36
N MET A 290 33.06 17.47 -9.73
CA MET A 290 34.03 16.80 -8.87
C MET A 290 33.75 17.14 -7.42
N ARG A 291 33.75 16.12 -6.57
CA ARG A 291 33.72 16.27 -5.11
C ARG A 291 34.68 15.28 -4.49
N ARG A 292 34.99 15.44 -3.21
CA ARG A 292 35.76 14.44 -2.46
C ARG A 292 34.81 13.54 -1.66
N VAL A 293 35.28 12.35 -1.28
CA VAL A 293 34.57 11.45 -0.35
C VAL A 293 34.29 12.18 0.98
N GLY A 294 35.29 12.91 1.48
CA GLY A 294 35.18 13.72 2.69
C GLY A 294 35.47 12.95 3.99
N PRO A 295 35.86 13.66 5.06
CA PRO A 295 36.41 13.06 6.28
C PRO A 295 35.37 12.24 7.06
N LYS A 296 34.12 12.71 7.13
CA LYS A 296 33.04 11.98 7.83
C LYS A 296 32.75 10.62 7.21
N LEU A 297 32.75 10.54 5.88
CA LEU A 297 32.48 9.28 5.20
C LEU A 297 33.67 8.33 5.30
N SER A 298 34.89 8.86 5.18
CA SER A 298 36.13 8.10 5.40
C SER A 298 36.17 7.48 6.80
N SER A 299 35.90 8.26 7.84
CA SER A 299 35.95 7.80 9.24
C SER A 299 34.91 6.72 9.52
N ARG A 300 33.67 6.89 9.02
CA ARG A 300 32.61 5.87 9.14
C ARG A 300 32.98 4.55 8.46
N LEU A 301 33.53 4.61 7.25
CA LEU A 301 33.97 3.41 6.52
C LEU A 301 35.12 2.70 7.24
N HIS A 302 36.09 3.46 7.76
CA HIS A 302 37.15 2.90 8.59
C HIS A 302 36.57 2.20 9.82
N HIS A 303 35.75 2.90 10.61
CA HIS A 303 35.18 2.35 11.84
C HIS A 303 34.37 1.07 11.59
N PHE A 304 33.52 1.04 10.56
CA PHE A 304 32.75 -0.16 10.21
C PHE A 304 33.63 -1.35 9.81
N LEU A 305 34.70 -1.10 9.04
CA LEU A 305 35.55 -2.18 8.53
C LEU A 305 36.58 -2.68 9.56
N THR A 306 36.82 -1.95 10.64
CA THR A 306 37.81 -2.30 11.66
C THR A 306 37.23 -2.62 13.03
N THR A 307 36.00 -2.20 13.34
CA THR A 307 35.36 -2.50 14.62
C THR A 307 35.14 -4.00 14.82
N GLN A 308 35.30 -4.46 16.07
CA GLN A 308 34.94 -5.82 16.49
C GLN A 308 33.59 -5.86 17.22
N ASP A 309 33.01 -4.70 17.53
CA ASP A 309 31.71 -4.60 18.17
C ASP A 309 30.59 -4.66 17.12
N GLY A 310 29.83 -5.75 17.12
CA GLY A 310 28.67 -5.95 16.24
C GLY A 310 27.48 -5.03 16.54
N SER A 311 27.51 -4.28 17.65
CA SER A 311 26.49 -3.30 18.03
C SER A 311 26.96 -1.86 17.85
N ALA A 312 28.16 -1.63 17.30
CA ALA A 312 28.68 -0.29 17.10
C ALA A 312 27.74 0.55 16.21
N PHE A 313 27.46 1.78 16.65
CA PHE A 313 26.67 2.74 15.89
C PHE A 313 27.57 3.70 15.12
N PHE A 314 27.13 4.10 13.92
CA PHE A 314 27.92 4.93 13.00
C PHE A 314 27.17 6.24 12.73
N GLU A 315 27.60 7.35 13.35
CA GLU A 315 27.12 8.72 13.04
C GLU A 315 27.84 9.35 11.84
#